data_AF-A0A958RKQ5-F1
#
_entry.id   AF-A0A958RKQ5-F1
#
_cell.length_a   1.000
_cell.length_b   1.000
_cell.length_c   1.000
_cell.angle_alpha   90.00
_cell.angle_beta   90.00
_cell.angle_gamma   90.00
#
_symmetry.space_group_name_H-M   'P 1'
#
loop_
_entity.id
_entity.type
_entity.pdbx_description
1 polymer ?
#
loop_
_entity_poly.entity_id
_entity_poly.type
_entity_poly.pdbx_seq_one_letter_code
_entity_poly.pdbx_strand_id
1 'polypeptide(L)'
;MRRLRVLVLLHEDLFPPDEIPSLEEWEFAEWKTEFDVRKSLIGAGHRVQLLGVGEDLRVIREAIEEFRPHIVFNLLEEFAGRATFDQHVVSYLEMLGIKYTGCNPRGLM
;
A
#
# COMPACT_ATOMS: atom_id res chain seq x y z
N MET A 1 6.16 20.42 7.77
CA MET A 1 6.69 19.06 7.52
C MET A 1 7.19 18.97 6.07
N ARG A 2 8.16 18.09 5.78
CA ARG A 2 8.62 17.86 4.39
C ARG A 2 7.56 17.05 3.61
N ARG A 3 7.23 17.49 2.39
CA ARG A 3 6.34 16.72 1.48
C ARG A 3 7.04 15.45 0.99
N LEU A 4 6.44 14.29 1.22
CA LEU A 4 6.93 13.00 0.75
C LEU A 4 6.15 12.50 -0.48
N ARG A 5 6.79 11.67 -1.31
CA ARG A 5 6.14 10.77 -2.27
C ARG A 5 5.95 9.44 -1.54
N VAL A 6 4.71 9.01 -1.38
CA VAL A 6 4.33 7.80 -0.66
C VAL A 6 3.66 6.86 -1.66
N LEU A 7 4.23 5.67 -1.84
CA LEU A 7 3.61 4.61 -2.61
C LEU A 7 2.83 3.73 -1.62
N VAL A 8 1.52 3.61 -1.76
CA VAL A 8 0.69 2.77 -0.90
C VAL A 8 0.46 1.45 -1.62
N LEU A 9 0.94 0.35 -1.04
CA LEU A 9 0.64 -1.00 -1.54
C LEU A 9 -0.66 -1.48 -0.90
N LEU A 10 -1.54 -2.04 -1.70
CA LEU A 10 -2.82 -2.61 -1.29
C LEU A 10 -3.16 -3.80 -2.19
N HIS A 11 -4.07 -4.67 -1.75
CA HIS A 11 -4.58 -5.73 -2.61
C HIS A 11 -5.36 -5.13 -3.78
N GLU A 12 -5.23 -5.67 -4.99
CA GLU A 12 -5.83 -5.08 -6.21
C GLU A 12 -7.36 -4.95 -6.19
N ASP A 13 -8.03 -5.71 -5.33
CA ASP A 13 -9.49 -5.61 -5.10
C ASP A 13 -9.89 -4.52 -4.09
N LEU A 14 -8.94 -3.95 -3.35
CA LEU A 14 -9.19 -2.99 -2.28
C LEU A 14 -8.98 -1.53 -2.72
N PHE A 15 -9.04 -1.25 -4.02
CA PHE A 15 -8.95 0.13 -4.48
C PHE A 15 -10.14 0.96 -3.95
N PRO A 16 -9.86 2.02 -3.17
CA PRO A 16 -10.93 2.88 -2.69
C PRO A 16 -11.37 3.86 -3.78
N PRO A 17 -12.64 4.30 -3.77
CA PRO A 17 -13.10 5.40 -4.60
C PRO A 17 -12.45 6.74 -4.18
N ASP A 18 -12.57 7.76 -5.02
CA ASP A 18 -12.08 9.11 -4.70
C ASP A 18 -12.88 9.81 -3.61
N GLU A 19 -14.18 9.51 -3.54
CA GLU A 19 -15.11 10.04 -2.56
C GLU A 19 -15.99 8.91 -2.03
N ILE A 20 -16.47 9.06 -0.79
CA ILE A 20 -17.39 8.10 -0.17
C ILE A 20 -18.76 8.24 -0.86
N PRO A 21 -19.30 7.21 -1.53
CA PRO A 21 -20.55 7.35 -2.28
C PRO A 21 -21.78 7.49 -1.37
N SER A 22 -21.83 6.73 -0.28
CA SER A 22 -22.88 6.80 0.74
C SER A 22 -22.40 6.31 2.11
N LEU A 23 -23.11 6.68 3.18
CA LEU A 23 -22.82 6.18 4.54
C LEU A 23 -23.06 4.68 4.69
N GLU A 24 -24.02 4.13 3.96
CA GLU A 24 -24.35 2.70 3.98
C GLU A 24 -23.28 1.88 3.27
N GLU A 25 -22.81 2.32 2.10
CA GLU A 25 -21.65 1.71 1.44
C GLU A 25 -20.40 1.83 2.29
N TRP A 26 -20.20 3.00 2.91
CA TRP A 26 -19.11 3.19 3.85
C TRP A 26 -19.20 2.17 4.98
N GLU A 27 -20.36 1.88 5.57
CA GLU A 27 -20.47 0.98 6.72
C GLU A 27 -19.98 -0.45 6.46
N PHE A 28 -20.02 -0.93 5.21
CA PHE A 28 -19.63 -2.29 4.85
C PHE A 28 -18.44 -2.37 3.87
N ALA A 29 -17.84 -1.24 3.50
CA ALA A 29 -16.71 -1.23 2.58
C ALA A 29 -15.48 -1.96 3.13
N GLU A 30 -14.91 -2.84 2.31
CA GLU A 30 -13.65 -3.54 2.59
C GLU A 30 -12.43 -2.61 2.40
N TRP A 31 -12.56 -1.59 1.53
CA TRP A 31 -11.50 -0.62 1.19
C TRP A 31 -11.38 0.58 2.16
N LYS A 32 -12.09 0.56 3.31
CA LYS A 32 -12.11 1.69 4.26
C LYS A 32 -10.72 2.11 4.70
N THR A 33 -9.88 1.13 5.04
CA THR A 33 -8.52 1.35 5.50
C THR A 33 -7.71 2.09 4.44
N GLU A 34 -7.80 1.64 3.19
CA GLU A 34 -7.12 2.22 2.04
C GLU A 34 -7.60 3.65 1.78
N PHE A 35 -8.92 3.89 1.87
CA PHE A 35 -9.50 5.23 1.74
C PHE A 35 -8.97 6.18 2.82
N ASP A 36 -9.07 5.79 4.09
CA ASP A 36 -8.67 6.62 5.22
C ASP A 36 -7.16 6.89 5.21
N VAL A 37 -6.34 5.89 4.90
CA VAL A 37 -4.89 6.05 4.76
C VAL A 37 -4.57 7.01 3.61
N ARG A 38 -5.16 6.82 2.43
CA ARG A 38 -4.94 7.70 1.27
C ARG A 38 -5.34 9.13 1.61
N LYS A 39 -6.56 9.34 2.11
CA LYS A 39 -7.11 10.66 2.42
C LYS A 39 -6.29 11.35 3.50
N SER A 40 -5.84 10.61 4.52
CA SER A 40 -5.00 11.16 5.59
C SER A 40 -3.61 11.56 5.11
N LEU A 41 -2.96 10.73 4.29
CA LEU A 41 -1.65 11.06 3.71
C LEU A 41 -1.71 12.28 2.78
N ILE A 42 -2.77 12.38 1.95
CA ILE A 42 -3.02 13.56 1.12
C ILE A 42 -3.27 14.80 1.99
N GLY A 43 -4.13 14.69 3.01
CA GLY A 43 -4.44 15.76 3.97
C GLY A 43 -3.20 16.24 4.75
N ALA A 44 -2.25 15.35 5.03
CA ALA A 44 -0.96 15.68 5.62
C ALA A 44 0.02 16.37 4.64
N GLY A 45 -0.38 16.56 3.37
CA GLY A 45 0.37 17.28 2.34
C GLY A 45 1.35 16.41 1.55
N HIS A 46 1.21 15.08 1.58
CA HIS A 46 2.06 14.16 0.81
C HIS A 46 1.54 13.98 -0.63
N ARG A 47 2.42 13.54 -1.54
CA ARG A 47 2.03 13.04 -2.86
C ARG A 47 1.86 11.54 -2.73
N VAL A 48 0.66 11.04 -2.97
CA VAL A 48 0.30 9.63 -2.76
C VAL A 48 0.01 8.99 -4.10
N GLN A 49 0.53 7.77 -4.29
CA GLN A 49 0.17 6.88 -5.40
C GLN A 49 -0.25 5.54 -4.79
N LEU A 50 -1.43 5.06 -5.17
CA LEU A 50 -1.88 3.72 -4.83
C LEU A 50 -1.32 2.71 -5.85
N LEU A 51 -1.00 1.51 -5.41
CA LEU A 51 -0.60 0.40 -6.25
C LEU A 51 -1.27 -0.88 -5.76
N GLY A 52 -2.13 -1.45 -6.62
CA GLY A 52 -2.68 -2.78 -6.42
C GLY A 52 -1.65 -3.85 -6.70
N VAL A 53 -1.58 -4.85 -5.82
CA VAL A 53 -0.71 -6.01 -5.97
C VAL A 53 -1.53 -7.27 -5.71
N GLY A 54 -1.68 -8.12 -6.72
CA GLY A 54 -2.21 -9.48 -6.58
C GLY A 54 -1.10 -10.52 -6.50
N GLU A 55 -0.58 -10.91 -7.67
CA GLU A 55 0.40 -12.02 -7.80
C GLU A 55 1.71 -11.66 -8.51
N ASP A 56 1.85 -10.42 -9.00
CA ASP A 56 3.02 -9.98 -9.76
C ASP A 56 3.88 -8.98 -8.99
N LEU A 57 5.08 -9.39 -8.57
CA LEU A 57 6.03 -8.49 -7.89
C LEU A 57 6.67 -7.45 -8.82
N ARG A 58 6.59 -7.62 -10.15
CA ARG A 58 7.21 -6.68 -11.11
C ARG A 58 6.58 -5.29 -10.99
N VAL A 59 5.27 -5.22 -10.77
CA VAL A 59 4.53 -3.95 -10.64
C VAL A 59 5.08 -3.08 -9.50
N ILE A 60 5.56 -3.70 -8.42
CA ILE A 60 6.19 -2.98 -7.29
C ILE A 60 7.49 -2.33 -7.74
N ARG A 61 8.35 -3.05 -8.46
CA ARG A 61 9.62 -2.52 -8.96
C ARG A 61 9.38 -1.39 -9.95
N GLU A 62 8.50 -1.60 -10.91
CA GLU A 62 8.16 -0.60 -11.94
C GLU A 62 7.62 0.68 -11.29
N ALA A 63 6.70 0.57 -10.33
CA ALA A 63 6.19 1.71 -9.60
C ALA A 63 7.28 2.42 -8.78
N ILE A 64 8.22 1.69 -8.17
CA ILE A 64 9.35 2.30 -7.46
C ILE A 64 10.26 3.07 -8.42
N GLU A 65 10.55 2.53 -9.60
CA GLU A 65 11.40 3.16 -10.61
C GLU A 65 10.75 4.40 -11.23
N GLU A 66 9.46 4.35 -11.53
CA GLU A 66 8.71 5.45 -12.14
C GLU A 66 8.36 6.56 -11.14
N PHE A 67 7.71 6.19 -10.03
CA PHE A 67 7.22 7.16 -9.04
C PHE A 67 8.33 7.65 -8.12
N ARG A 68 9.41 6.86 -7.97
CA ARG A 68 10.53 7.11 -7.05
C ARG A 68 10.05 7.46 -5.65
N PRO A 69 9.25 6.63 -4.97
CA PRO A 69 8.73 6.96 -3.63
C PRO A 69 9.86 7.22 -2.64
N HIS A 70 9.60 8.04 -1.62
CA HIS A 70 10.51 8.14 -0.47
C HIS A 70 10.28 7.03 0.56
N ILE A 71 9.06 6.48 0.58
CA ILE A 71 8.62 5.42 1.48
C ILE A 71 7.44 4.68 0.85
N VAL A 72 7.35 3.39 1.11
CA VAL A 72 6.20 2.55 0.83
C VAL A 72 5.33 2.45 2.08
N PHE A 73 4.05 2.76 1.96
CA PHE A 73 3.06 2.47 3.00
C PHE A 73 2.44 1.10 2.67
N ASN A 74 2.80 0.07 3.43
CA ASN A 74 2.35 -1.30 3.16
C ASN A 74 1.00 -1.58 3.84
N LEU A 75 -0.03 -1.88 3.04
CA LEU A 75 -1.35 -2.38 3.48
C LEU A 75 -1.64 -3.79 2.94
N LEU A 76 -0.64 -4.49 2.40
CA LEU A 76 -0.83 -5.88 1.96
C LEU A 76 -0.93 -6.81 3.17
N GLU A 77 -1.98 -7.64 3.16
CA GLU A 77 -2.21 -8.72 4.14
C GLU A 77 -2.00 -10.11 3.53
N GLU A 78 -1.82 -10.18 2.22
CA GLU A 78 -1.51 -11.40 1.49
C GLU A 78 -0.78 -11.13 0.18
N PHE A 79 -0.32 -12.20 -0.46
CA PHE A 79 0.20 -12.17 -1.83
C PHE A 79 -0.12 -13.48 -2.54
N ALA A 80 -0.61 -13.40 -3.79
CA ALA A 80 -1.02 -14.54 -4.60
C ALA A 80 -1.98 -15.51 -3.87
N GLY A 81 -2.99 -14.98 -3.16
CA GLY A 81 -4.00 -15.79 -2.46
C GLY A 81 -3.49 -16.45 -1.17
N ARG A 82 -2.34 -16.00 -0.64
CA ARG A 82 -1.69 -16.60 0.54
C ARG A 82 -1.27 -15.53 1.54
N ALA A 83 -1.96 -15.48 2.68
CA ALA A 83 -1.62 -14.59 3.79
C ALA A 83 -0.13 -14.67 4.18
N THR A 84 0.41 -15.89 4.34
CA THR A 84 1.81 -16.11 4.75
C THR A 84 2.87 -15.58 3.77
N PHE A 85 2.47 -15.16 2.56
CA PHE A 85 3.39 -14.62 1.56
C PHE A 85 3.60 -13.11 1.69
N ASP A 86 2.82 -12.41 2.52
CA ASP A 86 3.02 -11.00 2.85
C ASP A 86 4.45 -10.69 3.35
N GLN A 87 5.04 -11.59 4.14
CA GLN A 87 6.42 -11.51 4.63
C GLN A 87 7.45 -11.50 3.48
N HIS A 88 7.14 -12.17 2.36
CA HIS A 88 8.01 -12.24 1.20
C HIS A 88 7.96 -10.93 0.41
N VAL A 89 6.80 -10.25 0.39
CA VAL A 89 6.67 -8.93 -0.21
C VAL A 89 7.54 -7.92 0.54
N VAL A 90 7.46 -7.87 1.87
CA VAL A 90 8.30 -6.94 2.63
C VAL A 90 9.79 -7.31 2.58
N SER A 91 10.12 -8.60 2.47
CA SER A 91 11.51 -9.03 2.19
C SER A 91 12.01 -8.51 0.85
N TYR A 92 11.15 -8.48 -0.16
CA TYR A 92 11.47 -7.91 -1.47
C TYR A 92 11.68 -6.39 -1.38
N LEU A 93 10.87 -5.67 -0.61
CA LEU A 93 11.09 -4.24 -0.32
C LEU A 93 12.43 -3.98 0.37
N GLU A 94 12.84 -4.83 1.34
CA GLU A 94 14.16 -4.74 1.97
C GLU A 94 15.29 -4.93 0.97
N MET A 95 15.19 -5.91 0.07
CA MET A 95 16.20 -6.14 -0.98
C MET A 95 16.28 -4.97 -1.97
N LEU A 96 15.18 -4.27 -2.22
CA LEU A 96 15.15 -3.05 -3.03
C LEU A 96 15.74 -1.83 -2.30
N GLY A 97 16.02 -1.93 -1.00
CA GLY A 97 16.54 -0.83 -0.18
C GLY A 97 15.54 0.32 0.00
N ILE A 98 14.24 0.08 -0.28
CA ILE A 98 13.19 1.09 -0.11
C ILE A 98 12.69 1.06 1.33
N LYS A 99 12.48 2.23 1.93
CA LYS A 99 11.86 2.32 3.25
C LYS A 99 10.40 1.91 3.14
N TYR A 100 9.89 1.18 4.13
CA TYR A 100 8.49 0.77 4.19
C TYR A 100 7.94 0.86 5.63
N THR A 101 6.61 0.89 5.77
CA THR A 101 5.91 0.85 7.06
C THR A 101 5.58 -0.59 7.48
N GLY A 102 5.38 -0.80 8.78
CA GLY A 102 4.92 -2.09 9.33
C GLY A 102 6.05 -2.97 9.88
N CYS A 103 5.73 -4.25 10.09
CA CYS A 103 6.69 -5.23 10.58
C CYS A 103 7.73 -5.58 9.51
N ASN A 104 8.94 -5.89 9.96
CA ASN A 104 9.94 -6.50 9.09
C ASN A 104 9.59 -7.98 8.81
N PRO A 105 10.27 -8.66 7.87
CA PRO A 105 9.97 -10.07 7.57
C PRO A 105 9.99 -10.99 8.79
N ARG A 106 10.88 -10.72 9.76
CA ARG A 106 10.95 -11.51 10.99
C ARG A 106 9.78 -11.30 11.95
N GLY A 107 9.15 -10.13 11.91
CA GLY A 107 7.98 -9.82 12.72
C GLY A 107 6.67 -10.32 12.12
N LEU A 108 6.68 -10.81 10.88
CA LEU A 108 5.52 -11.41 10.19
C LEU A 108 5.57 -12.96 10.18
N MET A 109 6.60 -13.55 10.78
CA MET A 109 6.73 -15.00 10.97
C MET A 109 6.04 -15.50 12.24
#